data_AF-A0A7Y5TVT3-F1
#
_entry.id   AF-A0A7Y5TVT3-F1
#
_cell.length_a   1.000
_cell.length_b   1.000
_cell.length_c   1.000
_cell.angle_alpha   90.00
_cell.angle_beta   90.00
_cell.angle_gamma   90.00
#
_symmetry.space_group_name_H-M   'P 1'
#
loop_
_entity.id
_entity.type
_entity.pdbx_description
1 polymer ?
#
loop_
_entity_poly.entity_id
_entity_poly.type
_entity_poly.pdbx_seq_one_letter_code
_entity_poly.pdbx_strand_id
1 'polypeptide(L)'
;MASFMVRRVRRALDILGWSYLAATLLVALTMWTLGDRWWPATILVFMGRWVVLLPLAVLVPAALVLRRTLLLPLMLAAAVAVGPIMGARTGWRRLLTVPEGMPFRVVTYNVDGGQLAATELPLLVEAWQPDVVLFQECGDELATAVERMTGWHAHHDYGLCTLSRYPIVSAERMDRSALERVRQDPAGIGGAGYVVRYTIATPGGTIGVANLHLETPRKGFEGLMAGDVERLPLNTALRDIESSRARQWVDGLRAPTIVAGDFNTPVESRIFQEHWGDLTDAFSQIGTGLGFTKYNGWIRIRIDHVLVDQAWWRAVRARVGDDFGSDHRPLIVDLVLKAHRPR
;
A
#
# COMPACT_ATOMS: atom_id res chain seq x y z
N MET A 1 36.41 20.19 -37.43
CA MET A 1 35.29 20.64 -36.57
C MET A 1 34.38 19.50 -36.10
N ALA A 2 33.93 18.59 -36.99
CA ALA A 2 33.03 17.49 -36.63
C ALA A 2 33.53 16.56 -35.50
N SER A 3 34.82 16.15 -35.50
CA SER A 3 35.36 15.26 -34.46
C SER A 3 35.43 15.90 -33.07
N PHE A 4 35.63 17.22 -33.01
CA PHE A 4 35.63 17.99 -31.77
C PHE A 4 34.22 18.11 -31.18
N MET A 5 33.22 18.36 -32.03
CA MET A 5 31.82 18.41 -31.63
C MET A 5 31.33 17.05 -31.10
N VAL A 6 31.64 15.95 -31.80
CA VAL A 6 31.33 14.58 -31.35
C VAL A 6 32.00 14.27 -30.00
N ARG A 7 33.25 14.70 -29.79
CA ARG A 7 33.94 14.50 -28.51
C ARG A 7 33.29 15.28 -27.37
N ARG A 8 32.85 16.52 -27.61
CA ARG A 8 32.11 17.32 -26.61
C ARG A 8 30.76 16.69 -26.26
N VAL A 9 29.98 16.26 -27.26
CA VAL A 9 28.69 15.59 -27.05
C VAL A 9 28.88 14.30 -26.25
N ARG A 10 29.87 13.48 -26.58
CA ARG A 10 30.17 12.26 -25.82
C ARG A 10 30.54 12.54 -24.36
N ARG A 11 31.35 13.58 -24.09
CA ARG A 11 31.68 14.00 -22.72
C ARG A 11 30.45 14.50 -21.96
N ALA A 12 29.58 15.28 -22.61
CA ALA A 12 28.32 15.72 -22.00
C ALA A 12 27.44 14.53 -21.63
N LEU A 13 27.32 13.53 -22.52
CA LEU A 13 26.57 12.30 -22.25
C LEU A 13 27.14 11.50 -21.07
N ASP A 14 28.47 11.45 -20.87
CA ASP A 14 29.04 10.82 -19.67
C ASP A 14 28.56 11.48 -18.41
N ILE A 15 28.71 12.80 -18.36
CA ILE A 15 28.36 13.60 -17.19
C ILE A 15 26.88 13.41 -16.89
N LEU A 16 26.02 13.49 -17.90
CA LEU A 16 24.58 13.30 -17.73
C LEU A 16 24.24 11.87 -17.29
N GLY A 17 24.85 10.84 -17.89
CA GLY A 17 24.57 9.44 -17.58
C GLY A 17 24.98 9.07 -16.14
N TRP A 18 26.19 9.45 -15.73
CA TRP A 18 26.68 9.18 -14.37
C TRP A 18 25.98 10.04 -13.32
N SER A 19 25.73 11.32 -13.60
CA SER A 19 24.96 12.19 -12.71
C SER A 19 23.52 11.70 -12.53
N TYR A 20 22.90 11.14 -13.57
CA TYR A 20 21.57 10.56 -13.47
C TYR A 20 21.55 9.31 -12.58
N LEU A 21 22.52 8.41 -12.72
CA LEU A 21 22.66 7.27 -11.81
C LEU A 21 22.84 7.74 -10.36
N ALA A 22 23.74 8.70 -10.11
CA ALA A 22 23.97 9.24 -8.78
C ALA A 22 22.71 9.90 -8.20
N ALA A 23 21.99 10.70 -8.99
CA ALA A 23 20.74 11.33 -8.57
C ALA A 23 19.65 10.29 -8.25
N THR A 24 19.53 9.23 -9.06
CA THR A 24 18.54 8.17 -8.83
C THR A 24 18.85 7.40 -7.55
N LEU A 25 20.13 7.09 -7.29
CA LEU A 25 20.56 6.49 -6.02
C LEU A 25 20.28 7.42 -4.83
N LEU A 26 20.54 8.71 -4.96
CA LEU A 26 20.28 9.69 -3.92
C LEU A 26 18.78 9.83 -3.62
N VAL A 27 17.92 9.85 -4.64
CA VAL A 27 16.46 9.87 -4.46
C VAL A 27 16.00 8.62 -3.73
N ALA A 28 16.45 7.44 -4.16
CA ALA A 28 16.11 6.19 -3.48
C ALA A 28 16.56 6.20 -2.01
N LEU A 29 17.82 6.58 -1.74
CA LEU A 29 18.33 6.66 -0.38
C LEU A 29 17.53 7.65 0.48
N THR A 30 17.25 8.84 -0.06
CA THR A 30 16.49 9.89 0.63
C THR A 30 15.09 9.41 0.99
N MET A 31 14.38 8.78 0.06
CA MET A 31 13.04 8.24 0.31
C MET A 31 13.05 7.19 1.43
N TRP A 32 13.94 6.19 1.33
CA TRP A 32 13.98 5.06 2.26
C TRP A 32 14.53 5.40 3.65
N THR A 33 15.29 6.49 3.80
CA THR A 33 15.93 6.85 5.08
C THR A 33 15.38 8.11 5.73
N LEU A 34 14.86 9.05 4.94
CA LEU A 34 14.37 10.35 5.41
C LEU A 34 12.86 10.54 5.18
N GLY A 35 12.19 9.63 4.46
CA GLY A 35 10.73 9.63 4.33
C GLY A 35 10.05 9.68 5.70
N ASP A 36 9.10 10.60 5.88
CA ASP A 36 8.40 10.90 7.15
C ASP A 36 9.30 11.46 8.28
N ARG A 37 10.61 11.64 8.07
CA ARG A 37 11.52 12.34 9.01
C ARG A 37 11.78 13.78 8.59
N TRP A 38 11.77 14.03 7.28
CA TRP A 38 12.02 15.34 6.69
C TRP A 38 10.99 15.61 5.60
N TRP A 39 10.27 16.72 5.71
CA TRP A 39 9.10 16.99 4.87
C TRP A 39 9.37 16.94 3.35
N PRO A 40 10.53 17.36 2.80
CA PRO A 40 10.82 17.19 1.38
C PRO A 40 11.00 15.73 0.97
N ALA A 41 11.60 14.91 1.84
CA ALA A 41 11.68 13.47 1.59
C ALA A 41 10.28 12.82 1.64
N THR A 42 9.41 13.27 2.54
CA THR A 42 7.99 12.85 2.56
C THR A 42 7.29 13.18 1.24
N ILE A 43 7.53 14.35 0.65
CA ILE A 43 7.01 14.67 -0.69
C ILE A 43 7.49 13.65 -1.72
N LEU A 44 8.78 13.28 -1.72
CA LEU A 44 9.32 12.27 -2.64
C LEU A 44 8.63 10.91 -2.47
N VAL A 45 8.25 10.55 -1.24
CA VAL A 45 7.51 9.32 -0.94
C VAL A 45 6.11 9.35 -1.55
N PHE A 46 5.39 10.48 -1.56
CA PHE A 46 3.99 10.52 -1.99
C PHE A 46 3.73 11.13 -3.37
N MET A 47 4.72 11.78 -4.00
CA MET A 47 4.55 12.39 -5.33
C MET A 47 4.44 11.35 -6.45
N GLY A 48 4.10 11.79 -7.67
CA GLY A 48 4.14 10.93 -8.86
C GLY A 48 5.57 10.55 -9.24
N ARG A 49 6.07 9.47 -8.64
CA ARG A 49 7.48 9.05 -8.73
C ARG A 49 7.95 8.70 -10.14
N TRP A 50 7.04 8.46 -11.10
CA TRP A 50 7.36 8.11 -12.49
C TRP A 50 8.20 9.15 -13.21
N VAL A 51 8.22 10.40 -12.74
CA VAL A 51 9.07 11.47 -13.26
C VAL A 51 10.55 11.11 -13.27
N VAL A 52 11.01 10.23 -12.36
CA VAL A 52 12.40 9.75 -12.34
C VAL A 52 12.77 8.93 -13.56
N LEU A 53 11.78 8.42 -14.31
CA LEU A 53 11.98 7.63 -15.53
C LEU A 53 12.16 8.52 -16.78
N LEU A 54 11.79 9.81 -16.73
CA LEU A 54 11.86 10.69 -17.89
C LEU A 54 13.27 10.84 -18.47
N PRO A 55 14.35 10.98 -17.68
CA PRO A 55 15.69 11.06 -18.24
C PRO A 55 16.12 9.80 -19.02
N LEU A 56 15.63 8.61 -18.64
CA LEU A 56 15.95 7.37 -19.35
C LEU A 56 15.43 7.38 -20.80
N ALA A 57 14.26 7.98 -21.04
CA ALA A 57 13.68 8.09 -22.37
C ALA A 57 14.56 8.86 -23.36
N VAL A 58 15.42 9.75 -22.86
CA VAL A 58 16.36 10.54 -23.66
C VAL A 58 17.76 9.94 -23.65
N LEU A 59 18.27 9.56 -22.47
CA LEU A 59 19.65 9.11 -22.28
C LEU A 59 19.91 7.74 -22.90
N VAL A 60 18.94 6.81 -22.87
CA VAL A 60 19.12 5.47 -23.42
C VAL A 60 19.27 5.49 -24.95
N PRO A 61 18.36 6.12 -25.73
CA PRO A 61 18.56 6.25 -27.18
C PRO A 61 19.86 6.99 -27.55
N ALA A 62 20.19 8.07 -26.83
CA ALA A 62 21.42 8.81 -27.06
C ALA A 62 22.67 7.95 -26.81
N ALA A 63 22.67 7.14 -25.74
CA ALA A 63 23.76 6.21 -25.44
C ALA A 63 23.90 5.11 -26.50
N LEU A 64 22.79 4.54 -26.99
CA LEU A 64 22.80 3.49 -28.02
C LEU A 64 23.50 3.94 -29.30
N VAL A 65 23.26 5.18 -29.71
CA VAL A 65 23.80 5.76 -30.95
C VAL A 65 25.21 6.32 -30.74
N LEU A 66 25.45 7.04 -29.65
CA LEU A 66 26.64 7.87 -29.50
C LEU A 66 27.68 7.29 -28.55
N ARG A 67 27.27 6.47 -27.57
CA ARG A 67 28.15 5.96 -26.50
C ARG A 67 27.62 4.75 -25.72
N ARG A 68 27.77 3.55 -26.30
CA ARG A 68 27.25 2.29 -25.71
C ARG A 68 27.83 1.92 -24.34
N THR A 69 28.98 2.47 -23.96
CA THR A 69 29.56 2.25 -22.62
C THR A 69 28.68 2.79 -21.49
N LEU A 70 27.76 3.71 -21.79
CA LEU A 70 26.81 4.24 -20.79
C LEU A 70 25.58 3.36 -20.58
N LEU A 71 25.40 2.27 -21.35
CA LEU A 71 24.25 1.39 -21.17
C LEU A 71 24.26 0.71 -19.79
N LEU A 72 25.44 0.34 -19.27
CA LEU A 72 25.53 -0.25 -17.93
C LEU A 72 25.06 0.70 -16.81
N PRO A 73 25.61 1.93 -16.65
CA PRO A 73 25.12 2.84 -15.62
C PRO A 73 23.65 3.24 -15.82
N LEU A 74 23.17 3.35 -17.06
CA LEU A 74 21.75 3.62 -17.34
C LEU A 74 20.84 2.43 -16.99
N MET A 75 21.28 1.19 -17.21
CA MET A 75 20.56 0.00 -16.75
C MET A 75 20.48 -0.06 -15.22
N LEU A 76 21.58 0.28 -14.52
CA LEU A 76 21.58 0.35 -13.05
C LEU A 76 20.62 1.44 -12.56
N ALA A 77 20.64 2.62 -13.19
CA ALA A 77 19.73 3.70 -12.86
C ALA A 77 18.27 3.27 -13.10
N ALA A 78 17.98 2.59 -14.22
CA ALA A 78 16.66 2.04 -14.50
C ALA A 78 16.23 1.00 -13.46
N ALA A 79 17.13 0.13 -13.01
CA ALA A 79 16.83 -0.86 -11.97
C ALA A 79 16.49 -0.19 -10.63
N VAL A 80 17.22 0.86 -10.24
CA VAL A 80 16.94 1.64 -9.01
C VAL A 80 15.63 2.42 -9.14
N ALA A 81 15.40 3.04 -10.30
CA ALA A 81 14.18 3.79 -10.59
C ALA A 81 12.94 2.89 -10.55
N VAL A 82 12.97 1.75 -11.24
CA VAL A 82 11.83 0.84 -11.34
C VAL A 82 11.60 0.05 -10.05
N GLY A 83 12.67 -0.40 -9.38
CA GLY A 83 12.56 -1.21 -8.16
C GLY A 83 12.39 -0.33 -6.90
N PRO A 84 13.48 0.14 -6.27
CA PRO A 84 13.43 0.94 -5.03
C PRO A 84 12.57 2.19 -5.04
N ILE A 85 12.49 2.94 -6.15
CA ILE A 85 11.72 4.20 -6.19
C ILE A 85 10.25 3.93 -6.55
N MET A 86 10.01 3.23 -7.66
CA MET A 86 8.66 2.97 -8.16
C MET A 86 7.96 1.79 -7.46
N GLY A 87 8.70 0.97 -6.71
CA GLY A 87 8.16 -0.14 -5.93
C GLY A 87 7.80 -1.38 -6.76
N ALA A 88 8.39 -1.55 -7.95
CA ALA A 88 8.10 -2.70 -8.80
C ALA A 88 8.58 -4.02 -8.19
N ARG A 89 7.75 -5.05 -8.29
CA ARG A 89 8.03 -6.41 -7.84
C ARG A 89 8.12 -7.36 -9.04
N THR A 90 9.06 -8.29 -8.99
CA THR A 90 9.26 -9.27 -10.08
C THR A 90 8.36 -10.51 -9.92
N GLY A 91 7.81 -10.74 -8.72
CA GLY A 91 7.01 -11.93 -8.43
C GLY A 91 7.80 -13.23 -8.40
N TRP A 92 9.13 -13.19 -8.37
CA TRP A 92 9.99 -14.38 -8.45
C TRP A 92 9.68 -15.44 -7.38
N ARG A 93 9.18 -15.02 -6.20
CA ARG A 93 8.79 -15.92 -5.10
C ARG A 93 7.57 -16.79 -5.41
N ARG A 94 6.86 -16.54 -6.52
CA ARG A 94 5.79 -17.41 -7.05
C ARG A 94 6.33 -18.75 -7.56
N LEU A 95 7.62 -18.80 -7.88
CA LEU A 95 8.30 -20.01 -8.34
C LEU A 95 8.66 -20.95 -7.18
N LEU A 96 8.56 -20.47 -5.94
CA LEU A 96 8.84 -21.28 -4.76
C LEU A 96 7.64 -22.17 -4.42
N THR A 97 7.92 -23.32 -3.82
CA THR A 97 6.88 -24.27 -3.37
C THR A 97 5.90 -23.62 -2.41
N VAL A 98 4.62 -23.89 -2.63
CA VAL A 98 3.51 -23.46 -1.76
C VAL A 98 3.38 -24.49 -0.64
N PRO A 99 3.34 -24.07 0.64
CA PRO A 99 3.13 -25.00 1.74
C PRO A 99 1.73 -25.60 1.69
N GLU A 100 1.57 -26.80 2.24
CA GLU A 100 0.26 -27.38 2.50
C GLU A 100 -0.49 -26.57 3.57
N GLY A 101 -1.80 -26.44 3.41
CA GLY A 101 -2.62 -25.68 4.33
C GLY A 101 -3.99 -25.31 3.76
N MET A 102 -4.75 -24.54 4.52
CA MET A 102 -6.07 -24.06 4.10
C MET A 102 -5.90 -22.82 3.20
N PRO A 103 -6.42 -22.81 1.96
CA PRO A 103 -6.44 -21.61 1.13
C PRO A 103 -7.40 -20.57 1.74
N PHE A 104 -7.03 -19.30 1.65
CA PHE A 104 -7.85 -18.19 2.14
C PHE A 104 -7.64 -16.95 1.27
N ARG A 105 -8.70 -16.41 0.67
CA ARG A 105 -8.65 -15.20 -0.16
C ARG A 105 -9.15 -13.98 0.60
N VAL A 106 -8.29 -12.96 0.68
CA VAL A 106 -8.59 -11.65 1.26
C VAL A 106 -8.72 -10.64 0.13
N VAL A 107 -9.75 -9.82 0.21
CA VAL A 107 -9.87 -8.61 -0.62
C VAL A 107 -9.94 -7.40 0.30
N THR A 108 -9.13 -6.39 0.03
CA THR A 108 -9.28 -5.07 0.66
C THR A 108 -9.55 -4.00 -0.39
N TYR A 109 -10.45 -3.07 -0.10
CA TYR A 109 -10.86 -2.06 -1.05
C TYR A 109 -11.41 -0.80 -0.35
N ASN A 110 -10.69 0.33 -0.46
CA ASN A 110 -11.27 1.64 -0.19
C ASN A 110 -12.26 1.99 -1.32
N VAL A 111 -13.54 2.19 -0.99
CA VAL A 111 -14.63 2.34 -1.96
C VAL A 111 -15.10 3.77 -2.19
N ASP A 112 -14.50 4.78 -1.55
CA ASP A 112 -14.87 6.20 -1.68
C ASP A 112 -16.40 6.42 -1.56
N GLY A 113 -16.99 5.98 -0.45
CA GLY A 113 -18.44 5.99 -0.22
C GLY A 113 -19.17 4.74 -0.72
N GLY A 114 -18.75 4.17 -1.86
CA GLY A 114 -19.16 2.84 -2.29
C GLY A 114 -20.55 2.70 -2.92
N GLN A 115 -21.11 3.75 -3.53
CA GLN A 115 -22.43 3.67 -4.18
C GLN A 115 -22.48 2.64 -5.31
N LEU A 116 -21.44 2.60 -6.16
CA LEU A 116 -21.34 1.59 -7.22
C LEU A 116 -21.14 0.20 -6.64
N ALA A 117 -20.23 0.07 -5.66
CA ALA A 117 -19.98 -1.19 -4.96
C ALA A 117 -21.23 -1.73 -4.27
N ALA A 118 -22.11 -0.88 -3.73
CA ALA A 118 -23.37 -1.28 -3.10
C ALA A 118 -24.32 -1.93 -4.11
N THR A 119 -24.36 -1.40 -5.34
CA THR A 119 -25.24 -1.89 -6.42
C THR A 119 -24.70 -3.18 -7.03
N GLU A 120 -23.38 -3.31 -7.13
CA GLU A 120 -22.71 -4.42 -7.80
C GLU A 120 -22.15 -5.48 -6.83
N LEU A 121 -22.42 -5.37 -5.53
CA LEU A 121 -21.80 -6.22 -4.50
C LEU A 121 -21.83 -7.73 -4.82
N PRO A 122 -22.96 -8.33 -5.26
CA PRO A 122 -22.96 -9.75 -5.63
C PRO A 122 -22.02 -10.08 -6.79
N LEU A 123 -21.95 -9.22 -7.82
CA LEU A 123 -21.08 -9.38 -8.97
C LEU A 123 -19.60 -9.24 -8.58
N LEU A 124 -19.28 -8.29 -7.70
CA LEU A 124 -17.92 -8.10 -7.17
C LEU A 124 -17.47 -9.34 -6.37
N VAL A 125 -18.33 -9.83 -5.48
CA VAL A 125 -18.08 -11.03 -4.69
C VAL A 125 -17.92 -12.26 -5.58
N GLU A 126 -18.75 -12.40 -6.61
CA GLU A 126 -18.64 -13.49 -7.58
C GLU A 126 -17.33 -13.39 -8.41
N ALA A 127 -16.95 -12.20 -8.85
CA ALA A 127 -15.74 -11.97 -9.64
C ALA A 127 -14.46 -12.20 -8.81
N TRP A 128 -14.45 -11.79 -7.54
CA TRP A 128 -13.29 -11.93 -6.68
C TRP A 128 -13.20 -13.29 -5.98
N GLN A 129 -14.32 -14.00 -5.80
CA GLN A 129 -14.42 -15.24 -5.03
C GLN A 129 -13.73 -15.15 -3.65
N PRO A 130 -13.99 -14.12 -2.82
CA PRO A 130 -13.28 -13.91 -1.57
C PRO A 130 -13.71 -14.93 -0.50
N ASP A 131 -12.85 -15.12 0.51
CA ASP A 131 -13.26 -15.66 1.81
C ASP A 131 -13.60 -14.54 2.79
N VAL A 132 -12.89 -13.42 2.70
CA VAL A 132 -13.20 -12.17 3.41
C VAL A 132 -12.98 -10.95 2.52
N VAL A 133 -13.86 -9.96 2.63
CA VAL A 133 -13.74 -8.64 2.01
C VAL A 133 -13.74 -7.58 3.09
N LEU A 134 -12.81 -6.64 2.98
CA LEU A 134 -12.57 -5.55 3.92
C LEU A 134 -12.68 -4.23 3.14
N PHE A 135 -13.79 -3.54 3.32
CA PHE A 135 -14.04 -2.25 2.69
C PHE A 135 -13.65 -1.10 3.63
N GLN A 136 -13.06 -0.06 3.06
CA GLN A 136 -12.79 1.24 3.69
C GLN A 136 -13.61 2.33 3.02
N GLU A 137 -13.88 3.42 3.73
CA GLU A 137 -14.82 4.48 3.28
C GLU A 137 -16.20 3.93 2.90
N CYS A 138 -16.65 2.91 3.61
CA CYS A 138 -17.95 2.30 3.43
C CYS A 138 -19.06 3.28 3.85
N GLY A 139 -19.77 3.86 2.88
CA GLY A 139 -20.95 4.68 3.12
C GLY A 139 -22.19 3.85 3.47
N ASP A 140 -23.27 4.55 3.80
CA ASP A 140 -24.51 3.94 4.31
C ASP A 140 -25.16 2.97 3.30
N GLU A 141 -25.09 3.26 2.00
CA GLU A 141 -25.64 2.38 0.96
C GLU A 141 -24.89 1.05 0.90
N LEU A 142 -23.55 1.08 0.93
CA LEU A 142 -22.75 -0.13 0.92
C LEU A 142 -22.88 -0.90 2.24
N ALA A 143 -22.94 -0.21 3.38
CA ALA A 143 -23.17 -0.85 4.68
C ALA A 143 -24.49 -1.63 4.66
N THR A 144 -25.56 -1.02 4.16
CA THR A 144 -26.87 -1.67 4.00
C THR A 144 -26.80 -2.87 3.05
N ALA A 145 -26.08 -2.75 1.92
CA ALA A 145 -25.92 -3.85 0.97
C ALA A 145 -25.15 -5.04 1.55
N VAL A 146 -24.06 -4.76 2.28
CA VAL A 146 -23.22 -5.76 2.96
C VAL A 146 -24.04 -6.53 4.01
N GLU A 147 -24.85 -5.86 4.82
CA GLU A 147 -25.71 -6.50 5.81
C GLU A 147 -26.79 -7.40 5.21
N ARG A 148 -27.27 -7.06 4.01
CA ARG A 148 -28.33 -7.81 3.31
C ARG A 148 -27.79 -8.95 2.46
N MET A 149 -26.47 -9.10 2.36
CA MET A 149 -25.85 -10.13 1.53
C MET A 149 -26.14 -11.53 2.09
N THR A 150 -27.06 -12.25 1.46
CA THR A 150 -27.51 -13.58 1.91
C THR A 150 -26.39 -14.61 1.86
N GLY A 151 -26.26 -15.42 2.91
CA GLY A 151 -25.24 -16.48 2.98
C GLY A 151 -23.85 -15.98 3.37
N TRP A 152 -23.71 -14.71 3.75
CA TRP A 152 -22.49 -14.12 4.25
C TRP A 152 -22.67 -13.59 5.68
N HIS A 153 -21.57 -13.51 6.41
CA HIS A 153 -21.50 -12.86 7.70
C HIS A 153 -20.97 -11.44 7.52
N ALA A 154 -21.71 -10.47 8.03
CA ALA A 154 -21.43 -9.05 7.82
C ALA A 154 -21.23 -8.32 9.14
N HIS A 155 -20.39 -7.30 9.11
CA HIS A 155 -20.27 -6.30 10.16
C HIS A 155 -19.82 -4.98 9.56
N HIS A 156 -20.42 -3.88 9.98
CA HIS A 156 -19.94 -2.54 9.64
C HIS A 156 -19.72 -1.72 10.91
N ASP A 157 -18.72 -0.85 10.89
CA ASP A 157 -18.46 0.10 11.97
C ASP A 157 -17.61 1.25 11.43
N TYR A 158 -18.07 2.49 11.66
CA TYR A 158 -17.36 3.75 11.36
C TYR A 158 -16.65 3.77 9.99
N GLY A 159 -17.42 3.66 8.91
CA GLY A 159 -16.87 3.72 7.55
C GLY A 159 -16.03 2.51 7.15
N LEU A 160 -15.99 1.44 7.95
CA LEU A 160 -15.45 0.14 7.57
C LEU A 160 -16.58 -0.87 7.45
N CYS A 161 -16.56 -1.67 6.39
CA CYS A 161 -17.45 -2.81 6.22
C CYS A 161 -16.65 -4.08 6.01
N THR A 162 -17.11 -5.18 6.62
CA THR A 162 -16.47 -6.48 6.53
C THR A 162 -17.51 -7.50 6.14
N LEU A 163 -17.20 -8.29 5.10
CA LEU A 163 -18.03 -9.38 4.62
C LEU A 163 -17.20 -10.67 4.66
N SER A 164 -17.68 -11.69 5.35
CA SER A 164 -16.97 -12.96 5.58
C SER A 164 -17.82 -14.15 5.18
N ARG A 165 -17.23 -15.09 4.44
CA ARG A 165 -17.86 -16.38 4.12
C ARG A 165 -18.05 -17.24 5.37
N TYR A 166 -17.23 -17.00 6.39
CA TYR A 166 -17.21 -17.77 7.63
C TYR A 166 -17.75 -16.94 8.82
N PRO A 167 -18.26 -17.59 9.89
CA PRO A 167 -18.81 -16.89 11.03
C PRO A 167 -17.84 -15.90 11.68
N ILE A 168 -18.30 -14.66 11.87
CA ILE A 168 -17.63 -13.64 12.68
C ILE A 168 -18.02 -13.89 14.14
N VAL A 169 -17.07 -14.36 14.94
CA VAL A 169 -17.27 -14.72 16.36
C VAL A 169 -17.23 -13.48 17.24
N SER A 170 -16.33 -12.55 16.93
CA SER A 170 -16.24 -11.25 17.60
C SER A 170 -15.83 -10.16 16.63
N ALA A 171 -16.30 -8.94 16.89
CA ALA A 171 -15.90 -7.72 16.21
C ALA A 171 -15.66 -6.65 17.28
N GLU A 172 -14.45 -6.08 17.32
CA GLU A 172 -14.05 -5.12 18.34
C GLU A 172 -13.32 -3.94 17.70
N ARG A 173 -13.75 -2.73 18.00
CA ARG A 173 -13.13 -1.50 17.50
C ARG A 173 -12.04 -0.98 18.44
N MET A 174 -11.01 -0.37 17.86
CA MET A 174 -10.00 0.38 18.60
C MET A 174 -10.64 1.59 19.32
N ASP A 175 -10.25 1.88 20.56
CA ASP A 175 -10.67 3.14 21.21
C ASP A 175 -10.06 4.33 20.47
N ARG A 176 -10.93 5.30 20.20
CA ARG A 176 -10.61 6.52 19.46
C ARG A 176 -10.93 7.79 20.18
N SER A 177 -11.32 7.73 21.45
CA SER A 177 -11.61 8.89 22.27
C SER A 177 -10.53 9.98 22.16
N ALA A 178 -9.25 9.59 22.12
CA ALA A 178 -8.13 10.51 21.96
C ALA A 178 -7.94 11.05 20.53
N LEU A 179 -8.22 10.24 19.50
CA LEU A 179 -8.10 10.67 18.10
C LEU A 179 -9.28 11.56 17.70
N GLU A 180 -10.47 11.30 18.23
CA GLU A 180 -11.67 12.09 17.97
C GLU A 180 -11.52 13.53 18.44
N ARG A 181 -10.86 13.76 19.59
CA ARG A 181 -10.52 15.11 20.05
C ARG A 181 -9.62 15.87 19.07
N VAL A 182 -8.65 15.17 18.46
CA VAL A 182 -7.75 15.78 17.46
C VAL A 182 -8.50 16.00 16.14
N ARG A 183 -9.37 15.08 15.76
CA ARG A 183 -10.19 15.19 14.55
C ARG A 183 -11.14 16.38 14.59
N GLN A 184 -11.69 16.69 15.77
CA GLN A 184 -12.59 17.82 15.99
C GLN A 184 -11.86 19.16 16.13
N ASP A 185 -10.53 19.15 16.16
CA ASP A 185 -9.74 20.38 16.19
C ASP A 185 -9.97 21.20 14.90
N PRO A 186 -10.27 22.52 15.00
CA PRO A 186 -10.48 23.38 13.84
C PRO A 186 -9.30 23.42 12.85
N ALA A 187 -8.07 23.15 13.31
CA ALA A 187 -6.90 23.07 12.46
C ALA A 187 -7.01 21.91 11.45
N GLY A 188 -7.79 20.86 11.77
CA GLY A 188 -8.05 19.74 10.87
C GLY A 188 -6.77 19.03 10.44
N ILE A 189 -5.88 18.74 11.40
CA ILE A 189 -4.56 18.15 11.12
C ILE A 189 -4.60 16.63 10.86
N GLY A 190 -5.65 15.94 11.31
CA GLY A 190 -5.86 14.49 11.10
C GLY A 190 -6.68 13.83 12.22
N GLY A 191 -6.46 12.54 12.49
CA GLY A 191 -7.14 11.76 13.54
C GLY A 191 -8.29 10.87 13.02
N ALA A 192 -8.36 10.65 11.72
CA ALA A 192 -9.41 9.88 11.07
C ALA A 192 -9.23 8.35 11.18
N GLY A 193 -8.08 7.86 11.65
CA GLY A 193 -7.78 6.42 11.61
C GLY A 193 -8.75 5.53 12.35
N TYR A 194 -9.18 4.46 11.70
CA TYR A 194 -10.06 3.44 12.25
C TYR A 194 -9.48 2.04 12.11
N VAL A 195 -9.72 1.20 13.12
CA VAL A 195 -9.33 -0.21 13.11
C VAL A 195 -10.42 -1.03 13.79
N VAL A 196 -10.90 -2.07 13.12
CA VAL A 196 -11.75 -3.11 13.72
C VAL A 196 -11.02 -4.44 13.60
N ARG A 197 -10.94 -5.16 14.73
CA ARG A 197 -10.43 -6.52 14.77
C ARG A 197 -11.59 -7.50 14.80
N TYR A 198 -11.39 -8.64 14.15
CA TYR A 198 -12.36 -9.70 14.02
C TYR A 198 -11.73 -11.02 14.39
N THR A 199 -12.52 -11.85 15.06
CA THR A 199 -12.23 -13.27 15.24
C THR A 199 -13.15 -14.05 14.30
N ILE A 200 -12.59 -14.79 13.34
CA ILE A 200 -13.36 -15.52 12.32
C ILE A 200 -13.13 -17.03 12.48
N ALA A 201 -14.21 -17.80 12.58
CA ALA A 201 -14.16 -19.26 12.73
C ALA A 201 -14.14 -19.94 11.37
N THR A 202 -12.97 -20.44 10.94
CA THR A 202 -12.80 -21.11 9.65
C THR A 202 -12.68 -22.64 9.81
N PRO A 203 -12.83 -23.43 8.73
CA PRO A 203 -12.51 -24.87 8.75
C PRO A 203 -11.07 -25.19 9.21
N GLY A 204 -10.12 -24.26 9.01
CA GLY A 204 -8.73 -24.38 9.45
C GLY A 204 -8.48 -23.92 10.89
N GLY A 205 -9.55 -23.59 11.64
CA GLY A 205 -9.49 -23.02 12.98
C GLY A 205 -9.79 -21.51 13.00
N THR A 206 -9.68 -20.92 14.18
CA THR A 206 -9.94 -19.50 14.38
C THR A 206 -8.79 -18.64 13.86
N ILE A 207 -9.11 -17.60 13.10
CA ILE A 207 -8.14 -16.61 12.61
C ILE A 207 -8.48 -15.21 13.12
N GLY A 208 -7.46 -14.35 13.21
CA GLY A 208 -7.61 -12.92 13.48
C GLY A 208 -7.57 -12.14 12.17
N VAL A 209 -8.51 -11.22 11.97
CA VAL A 209 -8.51 -10.30 10.82
C VAL A 209 -8.67 -8.87 11.34
N ALA A 210 -7.87 -7.94 10.85
CA ALA A 210 -8.01 -6.52 11.13
C ALA A 210 -8.31 -5.75 9.84
N ASN A 211 -9.41 -5.01 9.84
CA ASN A 211 -9.74 -4.01 8.82
C ASN A 211 -9.30 -2.65 9.34
N LEU A 212 -8.53 -1.90 8.55
CA LEU A 212 -8.10 -0.57 8.93
C LEU A 212 -8.20 0.45 7.80
N HIS A 213 -8.37 1.71 8.21
CA HIS A 213 -8.19 2.87 7.35
C HIS A 213 -7.46 3.93 8.17
N LEU A 214 -6.18 4.19 7.89
CA LEU A 214 -5.36 5.14 8.63
C LEU A 214 -5.38 6.54 7.99
N GLU A 215 -4.96 7.55 8.75
CA GLU A 215 -4.98 8.95 8.36
C GLU A 215 -4.11 9.23 7.13
N THR A 216 -4.69 10.03 6.24
CA THR A 216 -4.09 10.41 4.98
C THR A 216 -3.02 11.50 5.14
N PRO A 217 -1.93 11.47 4.35
CA PRO A 217 -1.00 12.60 4.29
C PRO A 217 -1.58 13.84 3.58
N ARG A 218 -2.74 13.69 2.92
CA ARG A 218 -3.37 14.74 2.11
C ARG A 218 -3.52 16.06 2.86
N LYS A 219 -4.01 16.03 4.10
CA LYS A 219 -4.20 17.24 4.93
C LYS A 219 -2.89 17.98 5.21
N GLY A 220 -1.79 17.24 5.35
CA GLY A 220 -0.44 17.80 5.45
C GLY A 220 -0.02 18.50 4.16
N PHE A 221 -0.24 17.86 3.01
CA PHE A 221 0.08 18.44 1.70
C PHE A 221 -0.79 19.65 1.34
N GLU A 222 -2.08 19.63 1.65
CA GLU A 222 -2.98 20.78 1.44
C GLU A 222 -2.51 21.99 2.23
N GLY A 223 -2.08 21.79 3.48
CA GLY A 223 -1.44 22.84 4.28
C GLY A 223 -0.18 23.41 3.65
N LEU A 224 0.72 22.53 3.21
CA LEU A 224 1.95 22.95 2.55
C LEU A 224 1.66 23.76 1.27
N MET A 225 0.68 23.34 0.47
CA MET A 225 0.24 24.06 -0.73
C MET A 225 -0.39 25.43 -0.40
N ALA A 226 -0.99 25.57 0.78
CA ALA A 226 -1.49 26.83 1.32
C ALA A 226 -0.40 27.70 1.99
N GLY A 227 0.87 27.26 1.97
CA GLY A 227 2.01 27.99 2.53
C GLY A 227 2.35 27.65 3.99
N ASP A 228 1.61 26.72 4.61
CA ASP A 228 1.89 26.25 5.98
C ASP A 228 2.86 25.04 5.95
N VAL A 229 4.14 25.34 6.10
CA VAL A 229 5.23 24.35 6.06
C VAL A 229 5.24 23.41 7.26
N GLU A 230 4.61 23.78 8.38
CA GLU A 230 4.56 22.98 9.61
C GLU A 230 3.42 21.94 9.57
N ARG A 231 2.43 22.16 8.71
CA ARG A 231 1.27 21.28 8.58
C ARG A 231 1.62 19.84 8.20
N LEU A 232 2.56 19.65 7.28
CA LEU A 232 3.00 18.31 6.88
C LEU A 232 3.76 17.57 7.99
N PRO A 233 4.75 18.18 8.69
CA PRO A 233 5.34 17.60 9.90
C PRO A 233 4.32 17.22 10.97
N LEU A 234 3.35 18.10 11.30
CA LEU A 234 2.33 17.82 12.31
C LEU A 234 1.41 16.66 11.92
N ASN A 235 0.92 16.64 10.67
CA ASN A 235 0.14 15.52 10.15
C ASN A 235 0.95 14.22 10.15
N THR A 236 2.24 14.27 9.80
CA THR A 236 3.14 13.12 9.81
C THR A 236 3.31 12.56 11.22
N ALA A 237 3.51 13.41 12.23
CA ALA A 237 3.59 12.99 13.63
C ALA A 237 2.28 12.34 14.12
N LEU A 238 1.13 12.87 13.71
CA LEU A 238 -0.17 12.29 14.05
C LEU A 238 -0.37 10.92 13.39
N ARG A 239 -0.02 10.78 12.11
CA ARG A 239 -0.05 9.49 11.37
C ARG A 239 0.85 8.43 12.01
N ASP A 240 1.97 8.84 12.57
CA ASP A 240 2.89 7.97 13.32
C ASP A 240 2.27 7.44 14.61
N ILE A 241 1.71 8.35 15.43
CA ILE A 241 0.99 8.01 16.67
C ILE A 241 -0.18 7.08 16.37
N GLU A 242 -0.92 7.38 15.31
CA GLU A 242 -2.08 6.59 14.89
C GLU A 242 -1.68 5.19 14.43
N SER A 243 -0.63 5.05 13.61
CA SER A 243 -0.09 3.75 13.20
C SER A 243 0.41 2.94 14.38
N SER A 244 1.08 3.57 15.36
CA SER A 244 1.54 2.90 16.57
C SER A 244 0.38 2.36 17.40
N ARG A 245 -0.69 3.15 17.59
CA ARG A 245 -1.90 2.71 18.31
C ARG A 245 -2.62 1.58 17.57
N ALA A 246 -2.74 1.70 16.25
CA ALA A 246 -3.32 0.67 15.41
C ALA A 246 -2.56 -0.66 15.53
N ARG A 247 -1.22 -0.63 15.45
CA ARG A 247 -0.37 -1.80 15.65
C ARG A 247 -0.59 -2.44 17.02
N GLN A 248 -0.54 -1.66 18.09
CA GLN A 248 -0.79 -2.15 19.46
C GLN A 248 -2.17 -2.78 19.61
N TRP A 249 -3.20 -2.21 18.97
CA TRP A 249 -4.55 -2.77 18.97
C TRP A 249 -4.61 -4.13 18.26
N VAL A 250 -3.95 -4.24 17.11
CA VAL A 250 -3.86 -5.48 16.34
C VAL A 250 -3.06 -6.56 17.08
N ASP A 251 -2.00 -6.19 17.81
CA ASP A 251 -1.21 -7.13 18.64
C ASP A 251 -2.03 -7.82 19.73
N GLY A 252 -3.21 -7.27 20.07
CA GLY A 252 -4.15 -7.93 20.95
C GLY A 252 -4.78 -9.21 20.39
N LEU A 253 -4.69 -9.47 19.08
CA LEU A 253 -5.20 -10.69 18.44
C LEU A 253 -4.30 -11.88 18.78
N ARG A 254 -4.88 -12.91 19.41
CA ARG A 254 -4.19 -14.16 19.77
C ARG A 254 -4.50 -15.31 18.80
N ALA A 255 -4.36 -15.05 17.50
CA ALA A 255 -4.67 -16.00 16.43
C ALA A 255 -3.77 -15.75 15.21
N PRO A 256 -3.70 -16.68 14.23
CA PRO A 256 -3.11 -16.41 12.92
C PRO A 256 -3.72 -15.12 12.33
N THR A 257 -2.91 -14.07 12.22
CA THR A 257 -3.42 -12.71 11.98
C THR A 257 -3.19 -12.25 10.54
N ILE A 258 -4.24 -11.65 9.98
CA ILE A 258 -4.22 -10.88 8.73
C ILE A 258 -4.58 -9.44 9.07
N VAL A 259 -3.79 -8.48 8.60
CA VAL A 259 -4.08 -7.04 8.72
C VAL A 259 -4.22 -6.49 7.33
N ALA A 260 -5.33 -5.86 7.00
CA ALA A 260 -5.56 -5.37 5.67
C ALA A 260 -6.42 -4.11 5.66
N GLY A 261 -6.22 -3.28 4.65
CA GLY A 261 -6.88 -1.99 4.57
C GLY A 261 -6.08 -0.95 3.80
N ASP A 262 -6.57 0.28 3.88
CA ASP A 262 -5.86 1.47 3.42
C ASP A 262 -4.99 2.01 4.55
N PHE A 263 -3.68 1.78 4.46
CA PHE A 263 -2.72 2.27 5.45
C PHE A 263 -2.36 3.74 5.19
N ASN A 264 -2.82 4.32 4.07
CA ASN A 264 -2.46 5.64 3.59
C ASN A 264 -0.95 5.87 3.49
N THR A 265 -0.16 4.78 3.40
CA THR A 265 1.29 4.86 3.41
C THR A 265 1.92 3.76 2.56
N PRO A 266 2.92 4.05 1.73
CA PRO A 266 3.61 3.05 0.95
C PRO A 266 4.70 2.36 1.79
N VAL A 267 5.24 1.24 1.29
CA VAL A 267 6.25 0.47 2.02
C VAL A 267 7.56 1.24 2.25
N GLU A 268 7.85 2.28 1.46
CA GLU A 268 9.04 3.12 1.66
C GLU A 268 8.92 4.11 2.82
N SER A 269 7.70 4.31 3.35
CA SER A 269 7.45 5.18 4.51
C SER A 269 8.13 4.65 5.76
N ARG A 270 8.74 5.53 6.56
CA ARG A 270 9.28 5.16 7.87
C ARG A 270 8.15 4.68 8.79
N ILE A 271 7.00 5.34 8.78
CA ILE A 271 5.83 4.94 9.58
C ILE A 271 5.43 3.49 9.25
N PHE A 272 5.43 3.12 7.96
CA PHE A 272 5.17 1.74 7.56
C PHE A 272 6.23 0.79 8.11
N GLN A 273 7.51 1.09 7.86
CA GLN A 273 8.61 0.20 8.25
C GLN A 273 8.68 -0.01 9.77
N GLU A 274 8.40 1.03 10.55
CA GLU A 274 8.51 1.00 12.01
C GLU A 274 7.39 0.22 12.69
N HIS A 275 6.14 0.40 12.24
CA HIS A 275 4.97 -0.20 12.91
C HIS A 275 4.43 -1.46 12.22
N TRP A 276 4.81 -1.70 10.96
CA TRP A 276 4.22 -2.77 10.14
C TRP A 276 5.25 -3.59 9.38
N GLY A 277 6.53 -3.20 9.41
CA GLY A 277 7.61 -3.82 8.61
C GLY A 277 8.06 -5.20 9.12
N ASP A 278 7.66 -5.58 10.33
CA ASP A 278 7.85 -6.92 10.88
C ASP A 278 6.86 -7.94 10.27
N LEU A 279 5.68 -7.47 9.87
CA LEU A 279 4.73 -8.26 9.09
C LEU A 279 5.11 -8.28 7.61
N THR A 280 4.60 -9.29 6.92
CA THR A 280 4.83 -9.44 5.49
C THR A 280 3.71 -8.87 4.66
N ASP A 281 4.02 -7.81 3.93
CA ASP A 281 3.18 -7.31 2.85
C ASP A 281 3.11 -8.32 1.69
N ALA A 282 1.91 -8.82 1.42
CA ALA A 282 1.67 -9.84 0.42
C ALA A 282 2.06 -9.37 -0.98
N PHE A 283 1.75 -8.12 -1.37
CA PHE A 283 2.12 -7.64 -2.70
C PHE A 283 3.64 -7.50 -2.83
N SER A 284 4.34 -7.02 -1.80
CA SER A 284 5.80 -6.96 -1.80
C SER A 284 6.46 -8.33 -1.88
N GLN A 285 5.87 -9.35 -1.25
CA GLN A 285 6.39 -10.71 -1.27
C GLN A 285 6.14 -11.41 -2.62
N ILE A 286 4.91 -11.37 -3.12
CA ILE A 286 4.43 -12.26 -4.20
C ILE A 286 3.82 -11.50 -5.39
N GLY A 287 3.68 -10.19 -5.34
CA GLY A 287 3.15 -9.36 -6.42
C GLY A 287 4.07 -9.27 -7.64
N THR A 288 3.52 -8.83 -8.76
CA THR A 288 4.27 -8.54 -10.00
C THR A 288 3.87 -7.15 -10.50
N GLY A 289 4.85 -6.38 -10.96
CA GLY A 289 4.65 -5.00 -11.40
C GLY A 289 4.59 -4.01 -10.23
N LEU A 290 3.95 -2.86 -10.46
CA LEU A 290 3.95 -1.73 -9.53
C LEU A 290 2.90 -1.87 -8.42
N GLY A 291 1.77 -2.53 -8.70
CA GLY A 291 0.71 -2.74 -7.71
C GLY A 291 0.10 -1.48 -7.16
N PHE A 292 0.00 -0.41 -7.95
CA PHE A 292 -0.66 0.81 -7.51
C PHE A 292 -2.13 0.54 -7.19
N THR A 293 -2.56 1.01 -6.02
CA THR A 293 -3.92 0.86 -5.55
C THR A 293 -4.63 2.20 -5.54
N LYS A 294 -3.92 3.29 -5.23
CA LYS A 294 -4.42 4.67 -5.27
C LYS A 294 -4.06 5.39 -6.57
N TYR A 295 -5.05 6.05 -7.15
CA TYR A 295 -4.93 6.90 -8.34
C TYR A 295 -5.45 8.29 -8.02
N ASN A 296 -4.64 9.33 -8.26
CA ASN A 296 -5.08 10.72 -8.13
C ASN A 296 -4.33 11.60 -9.15
N GLY A 297 -5.01 12.05 -10.20
CA GLY A 297 -4.42 12.88 -11.25
C GLY A 297 -3.22 12.21 -11.93
N TRP A 298 -2.00 12.68 -11.64
CA TRP A 298 -0.71 12.13 -12.12
C TRP A 298 0.05 11.30 -11.05
N ILE A 299 -0.47 11.22 -9.83
CA ILE A 299 0.05 10.40 -8.73
C ILE A 299 -0.52 8.98 -8.83
N ARG A 300 0.34 7.98 -8.69
CA ARG A 300 -0.04 6.57 -8.54
C ARG A 300 0.82 5.96 -7.45
N ILE A 301 0.20 5.32 -6.47
CA ILE A 301 0.90 4.80 -5.29
C ILE A 301 0.22 3.55 -4.74
N ARG A 302 0.99 2.69 -4.08
CA ARG A 302 0.48 1.49 -3.39
C ARG A 302 0.40 1.80 -1.89
N ILE A 303 -0.81 2.00 -1.38
CA ILE A 303 -1.07 2.36 0.02
C ILE A 303 -2.08 1.42 0.70
N ASP A 304 -2.76 0.59 -0.09
CA ASP A 304 -3.59 -0.51 0.41
C ASP A 304 -2.71 -1.77 0.47
N HIS A 305 -2.73 -2.45 1.62
CA HIS A 305 -1.87 -3.61 1.86
C HIS A 305 -2.65 -4.76 2.51
N VAL A 306 -2.11 -5.96 2.35
CA VAL A 306 -2.52 -7.15 3.11
C VAL A 306 -1.26 -7.70 3.76
N LEU A 307 -1.16 -7.52 5.06
CA LEU A 307 -0.03 -7.91 5.89
C LEU A 307 -0.35 -9.20 6.65
N VAL A 308 0.62 -10.10 6.73
CA VAL A 308 0.47 -11.36 7.45
C VAL A 308 1.72 -11.72 8.23
N ASP A 309 1.54 -12.44 9.33
CA ASP A 309 2.65 -13.12 10.01
C ASP A 309 3.07 -14.35 9.19
N GLN A 310 4.33 -14.37 8.73
CA GLN A 310 4.87 -15.49 7.95
C GLN A 310 4.98 -16.78 8.76
N ALA A 311 4.95 -16.76 10.09
CA ALA A 311 4.91 -17.99 10.88
C ALA A 311 3.67 -18.83 10.53
N TRP A 312 2.54 -18.17 10.29
CA TRP A 312 1.24 -18.80 10.06
C TRP A 312 0.83 -18.80 8.60
N TRP A 313 1.10 -17.71 7.87
CA TRP A 313 0.57 -17.49 6.54
C TRP A 313 1.64 -17.53 5.47
N ARG A 314 1.23 -17.89 4.26
CA ARG A 314 2.01 -17.72 3.04
C ARG A 314 1.16 -17.04 1.99
N ALA A 315 1.62 -15.91 1.47
CA ALA A 315 1.02 -15.34 0.28
C ALA A 315 1.42 -16.16 -0.95
N VAL A 316 0.43 -16.50 -1.77
CA VAL A 316 0.56 -17.33 -2.97
C VAL A 316 0.34 -16.50 -4.23
N ARG A 317 -0.57 -15.53 -4.15
CA ARG A 317 -0.85 -14.57 -5.22
C ARG A 317 -1.27 -13.24 -4.60
N ALA A 318 -0.86 -12.15 -5.23
CA ALA A 318 -1.31 -10.80 -4.92
C ALA A 318 -1.45 -10.04 -6.23
N ARG A 319 -2.59 -9.39 -6.42
CA ARG A 319 -2.89 -8.59 -7.61
C ARG A 319 -3.81 -7.44 -7.26
N VAL A 320 -3.64 -6.33 -7.96
CA VAL A 320 -4.65 -5.27 -8.00
C VAL A 320 -5.75 -5.71 -8.96
N GLY A 321 -7.00 -5.57 -8.55
CA GLY A 321 -8.17 -5.88 -9.36
C GLY A 321 -8.52 -4.74 -10.33
N ASP A 322 -9.65 -4.91 -10.99
CA ASP A 322 -10.16 -3.94 -11.97
C ASP A 322 -10.69 -2.68 -11.28
N ASP A 323 -10.99 -1.68 -12.10
CA ASP A 323 -11.50 -0.40 -11.66
C ASP A 323 -13.02 -0.48 -11.43
N PHE A 324 -13.48 -0.11 -10.23
CA PHE A 324 -14.88 -0.13 -9.84
C PHE A 324 -15.36 1.24 -9.33
N GLY A 325 -14.83 2.32 -9.91
CA GLY A 325 -15.37 3.67 -9.74
C GLY A 325 -14.87 4.43 -8.50
N SER A 326 -14.10 3.81 -7.62
CA SER A 326 -13.33 4.51 -6.58
C SER A 326 -12.00 5.02 -7.16
N ASP A 327 -11.43 6.03 -6.52
CA ASP A 327 -10.07 6.48 -6.77
C ASP A 327 -8.99 5.51 -6.18
N HIS A 328 -9.44 4.42 -5.54
CA HIS A 328 -8.68 3.22 -5.23
C HIS A 328 -9.08 2.02 -6.11
N ARG A 329 -8.23 0.99 -6.13
CA ARG A 329 -8.51 -0.32 -6.72
C ARG A 329 -8.35 -1.43 -5.69
N PRO A 330 -9.18 -2.49 -5.77
CA PRO A 330 -9.15 -3.58 -4.81
C PRO A 330 -7.82 -4.34 -4.87
N LEU A 331 -7.25 -4.65 -3.71
CA LEU A 331 -6.11 -5.56 -3.60
C LEU A 331 -6.62 -6.96 -3.24
N ILE A 332 -6.39 -7.92 -4.14
CA ILE A 332 -6.85 -9.31 -4.03
C ILE A 332 -5.64 -10.20 -3.74
N VAL A 333 -5.69 -10.89 -2.61
CA VAL A 333 -4.59 -11.71 -2.09
C VAL A 333 -5.05 -13.12 -1.78
N ASP A 334 -4.37 -14.09 -2.39
CA ASP A 334 -4.49 -15.51 -2.07
C ASP A 334 -3.43 -15.86 -1.04
N LEU A 335 -3.89 -16.35 0.11
CA LEU A 335 -3.08 -16.84 1.21
C LEU A 335 -3.28 -18.35 1.40
N VAL A 336 -2.32 -18.96 2.08
CA VAL A 336 -2.45 -20.29 2.67
C VAL A 336 -2.15 -20.19 4.16
N LEU A 337 -3.09 -20.61 5.00
CA LEU A 337 -2.87 -20.87 6.41
C LEU A 337 -2.12 -22.19 6.53
N LYS A 338 -0.85 -22.13 6.93
CA LYS A 338 0.02 -23.31 7.00
C LYS A 338 -0.55 -24.32 7.97
N ALA A 339 -0.57 -25.59 7.57
CA ALA A 339 -0.81 -26.68 8.51
C ALA A 339 0.29 -26.63 9.59
N HIS A 340 -0.10 -26.35 10.83
CA HIS A 340 0.84 -26.39 11.95
C HIS A 340 1.27 -27.84 12.14
N ARG A 341 2.48 -28.20 11.70
CA ARG A 341 3.09 -29.46 12.10
C ARG A 341 3.59 -29.24 13.53
N PRO A 342 3.05 -29.91 14.56
CA PRO A 342 3.67 -29.86 15.87
C PRO A 342 5.14 -30.30 15.71
N ARG A 343 6.05 -29.51 16.28
CA ARG A 343 7.45 -29.92 16.43
C ARG A 343 7.57 -31.05 17.43
#